data_AF-A0AAE1ABM4-F1
#
_entry.id   AF-A0AAE1ABM4-F1
#
_cell.length_a   1.000
_cell.length_b   1.000
_cell.length_c   1.000
_cell.angle_alpha   90.00
_cell.angle_beta   90.00
_cell.angle_gamma   90.00
#
_symmetry.space_group_name_H-M   'P 1'
#
loop_
_entity.id
_entity.type
_entity.pdbx_description
1 polymer ?
#
loop_
_entity_poly.entity_id
_entity_poly.type
_entity_poly.pdbx_seq_one_letter_code
_entity_poly.pdbx_strand_id
1 'polypeptide(L)'
;MARKVGENNKPRKCLLNGCDNWDVSADLPKIDSHPRIIKKTRLRPDIVIHSASPQQLIMVELTIPYENRMEEAHIYKREKYLNLTKELEVAGYKYSRKQFPVDLEQEK
;
A
#
# COMPACT_ATOMS: atom_id res chain seq x y z
N MET A 1 48.13 -0.71 -11.08
CA MET A 1 47.20 -1.62 -11.80
C MET A 1 45.83 -1.51 -11.14
N ALA A 2 44.77 -1.42 -11.96
CA ALA A 2 43.43 -0.97 -11.57
C ALA A 2 42.69 -1.96 -10.66
N ARG A 3 41.92 -1.43 -9.70
CA ARG A 3 40.97 -2.19 -8.87
C ARG A 3 39.85 -2.71 -9.75
N LYS A 4 39.62 -4.02 -9.71
CA LYS A 4 38.50 -4.68 -10.40
C LYS A 4 37.21 -4.28 -9.68
N VAL A 5 36.40 -3.43 -10.31
CA VAL A 5 35.06 -3.07 -9.84
C VAL A 5 34.20 -4.34 -9.93
N GLY A 6 33.74 -4.84 -8.78
CA GLY A 6 32.87 -5.99 -8.72
C GLY A 6 31.52 -5.67 -9.34
N GLU A 7 31.29 -6.17 -10.55
CA GLU A 7 29.97 -6.26 -11.17
C GLU A 7 29.12 -7.27 -10.40
N ASN A 8 28.29 -6.79 -9.48
CA ASN A 8 27.10 -7.50 -9.00
C ASN A 8 26.15 -6.51 -8.32
N ASN A 9 25.83 -5.41 -9.00
CA ASN A 9 24.85 -4.44 -8.51
C ASN A 9 23.49 -4.73 -9.15
N LYS A 10 22.87 -5.86 -8.79
CA LYS A 10 21.44 -6.07 -9.11
C LYS A 10 20.68 -4.98 -8.36
N PRO A 11 19.95 -4.08 -9.06
CA PRO A 11 19.26 -3.01 -8.38
C PRO A 11 18.27 -3.62 -7.39
N ARG A 12 18.36 -3.21 -6.12
CA ARG A 12 17.45 -3.69 -5.07
C ARG A 12 16.03 -3.36 -5.50
N LYS A 13 15.16 -4.38 -5.53
CA LYS A 13 13.75 -4.18 -5.85
C LYS A 13 13.08 -3.50 -4.65
N CYS A 14 12.84 -2.20 -4.72
CA CYS A 14 12.11 -1.47 -3.69
C CYS A 14 10.62 -1.39 -4.04
N LEU A 15 9.77 -1.20 -3.02
CA LEU A 15 8.31 -1.14 -3.17
C LEU A 15 7.88 0.01 -4.12
N LEU A 16 8.64 1.11 -4.12
CA LEU A 16 8.38 2.32 -4.90
C LEU A 16 9.12 2.35 -6.24
N ASN A 17 9.72 1.23 -6.66
CA ASN A 17 10.43 1.18 -7.94
C ASN A 17 9.50 1.45 -9.13
N GLY A 18 9.99 2.23 -10.10
CA GLY A 18 9.32 2.47 -11.37
C GLY A 18 8.58 3.81 -11.48
N CYS A 19 8.80 4.72 -10.53
CA CYS A 19 8.23 6.06 -10.49
C CYS A 19 9.03 6.94 -9.50
N ASP A 20 9.14 8.24 -9.80
CA ASP A 20 9.86 9.22 -8.98
C ASP A 20 8.92 10.23 -8.28
N ASN A 21 7.65 10.28 -8.67
CA ASN A 21 6.63 11.26 -8.25
C ASN A 21 5.56 10.61 -7.37
N TRP A 22 5.98 10.11 -6.21
CA TRP A 22 5.08 9.51 -5.22
C TRP A 22 4.50 10.55 -4.27
N ASP A 23 3.18 10.53 -4.14
CA ASP A 23 2.43 11.28 -3.14
C ASP A 23 1.86 10.33 -2.08
N VAL A 24 1.98 10.72 -0.81
CA VAL A 24 1.53 9.93 0.34
C VAL A 24 0.42 10.68 1.07
N SER A 25 -0.67 9.96 1.35
CA SER A 25 -1.76 10.37 2.24
C SER A 25 -1.89 9.33 3.35
N ALA A 26 -1.79 9.74 4.61
CA ALA A 26 -1.89 8.88 5.78
C ALA A 26 -2.80 9.52 6.84
N ASP A 27 -3.66 8.72 7.47
CA ASP A 27 -4.51 9.12 8.60
C ASP A 27 -5.22 10.48 8.40
N LEU A 28 -5.88 10.63 7.24
CA LEU A 28 -6.53 11.90 6.91
C LEU A 28 -7.99 11.90 7.42
N PRO A 29 -8.38 12.87 8.28
CA PRO A 29 -9.74 12.92 8.83
C PRO A 29 -10.80 13.14 7.76
N LYS A 30 -10.42 13.74 6.63
CA LYS A 30 -11.28 13.96 5.46
C LYS A 30 -10.80 13.10 4.29
N ILE A 31 -11.77 12.43 3.65
CA ILE A 31 -11.50 11.60 2.47
C ILE A 31 -11.01 12.44 1.28
N ASP A 32 -11.33 13.74 1.23
CA ASP A 32 -11.05 14.64 0.10
C ASP A 32 -9.56 14.81 -0.24
N SER A 33 -8.69 14.54 0.74
CA SER A 33 -7.25 14.60 0.58
C SER A 33 -6.66 13.33 -0.06
N HIS A 34 -7.48 12.29 -0.29
CA HIS A 34 -7.06 11.09 -1.00
C HIS A 34 -7.12 11.25 -2.53
N PRO A 35 -6.47 10.36 -3.29
CA PRO A 35 -6.55 10.33 -4.74
C PRO A 35 -8.00 10.14 -5.22
N ARG A 36 -8.35 10.72 -6.39
CA ARG A 36 -9.72 10.67 -6.94
C ARG A 36 -10.31 9.26 -7.00
N ILE A 37 -9.50 8.26 -7.31
CA ILE A 37 -9.98 6.87 -7.38
C ILE A 37 -10.38 6.34 -5.99
N ILE A 38 -9.61 6.65 -4.94
CA ILE A 38 -9.96 6.28 -3.56
C ILE A 38 -11.19 7.06 -3.07
N LYS A 39 -11.29 8.35 -3.42
CA LYS A 39 -12.44 9.20 -3.03
C LYS A 39 -13.78 8.73 -3.57
N LYS A 40 -13.77 8.11 -4.75
CA LYS A 40 -14.98 7.49 -5.34
C LYS A 40 -15.41 6.26 -4.54
N THR A 41 -14.49 5.64 -3.81
CA THR A 41 -14.81 4.54 -2.90
C THR A 41 -15.29 5.07 -1.55
N ARG A 42 -16.08 4.27 -0.85
CA ARG A 42 -16.38 4.47 0.57
C ARG A 42 -15.27 3.92 1.49
N LEU A 43 -14.15 3.49 0.93
CA LEU A 43 -13.07 2.84 1.66
C LEU A 43 -12.04 3.88 2.12
N ARG A 44 -11.43 3.62 3.27
CA ARG A 44 -10.42 4.48 3.89
C ARG A 44 -9.26 3.60 4.33
N PRO A 45 -8.27 3.36 3.46
CA PRO A 45 -7.00 2.77 3.88
C PRO A 45 -6.29 3.70 4.84
N ASP A 46 -5.53 3.16 5.79
CA ASP A 46 -4.78 3.96 6.77
C ASP A 46 -3.70 4.80 6.09
N ILE A 47 -3.06 4.25 5.06
CA ILE A 47 -2.09 4.95 4.22
C ILE A 47 -2.35 4.62 2.75
N VAL A 48 -2.33 5.64 1.92
CA VAL A 48 -2.37 5.54 0.46
C VAL A 48 -1.15 6.25 -0.10
N ILE A 49 -0.31 5.50 -0.81
CA ILE A 49 0.83 6.02 -1.58
C ILE A 49 0.46 5.88 -3.05
N HIS A 50 0.57 6.94 -3.83
CA HIS A 50 0.15 6.91 -5.22
C HIS A 50 1.04 7.75 -6.11
N SER A 51 1.02 7.43 -7.40
CA SER A 51 1.61 8.25 -8.44
C SER A 51 0.57 8.48 -9.53
N ALA A 52 0.48 9.72 -9.99
CA ALA A 52 -0.41 10.09 -11.08
C ALA A 52 0.13 9.64 -12.45
N SER A 53 1.45 9.59 -12.60
CA SER A 53 2.12 9.21 -13.85
C SER A 53 3.49 8.60 -13.55
N PRO A 54 3.63 7.26 -13.60
CA PRO A 54 2.65 6.26 -14.00
C PRO A 54 1.51 6.08 -12.98
N GLN A 55 0.33 5.65 -13.45
CA GLN A 55 -0.84 5.36 -12.59
C GLN A 55 -0.57 4.16 -11.68
N GLN A 56 -0.02 4.44 -10.49
CA GLN A 56 0.32 3.43 -9.49
C GLN A 56 -0.31 3.77 -8.14
N LEU A 57 -0.77 2.75 -7.42
CA LEU A 57 -1.46 2.90 -6.15
C LEU A 57 -1.04 1.82 -5.16
N ILE A 58 -0.59 2.21 -3.98
CA ILE A 58 -0.26 1.32 -2.89
C ILE A 58 -1.15 1.68 -1.71
N MET A 59 -1.96 0.72 -1.28
CA MET A 59 -2.82 0.86 -0.11
C MET A 59 -2.21 0.07 1.03
N VAL A 60 -2.07 0.72 2.19
CA VAL A 60 -1.54 0.11 3.40
C VAL A 60 -2.62 0.09 4.47
N GLU A 61 -2.71 -1.06 5.12
CA GLU A 61 -3.65 -1.36 6.18
C GLU A 61 -2.88 -1.75 7.44
N LEU A 62 -3.06 -0.97 8.48
CA LEU A 62 -2.58 -1.28 9.82
C LEU A 62 -3.63 -2.15 10.50
N THR A 63 -3.19 -3.20 11.18
CA THR A 63 -4.09 -4.10 11.90
C THR A 63 -3.47 -4.40 13.24
N ILE A 64 -4.21 -4.22 14.32
CA ILE A 64 -3.81 -4.76 15.63
C ILE A 64 -4.42 -6.17 15.70
N PRO A 65 -3.62 -7.23 15.54
CA PRO A 65 -4.14 -8.57 15.70
C PRO A 65 -4.46 -8.81 17.17
N TYR A 66 -5.72 -9.03 17.51
CA TYR A 66 -5.99 -9.89 18.66
C TYR A 66 -5.60 -11.31 18.24
N GLU A 67 -4.71 -11.96 19.01
CA GLU A 67 -3.99 -13.20 18.63
C GLU A 67 -4.88 -14.29 18.00
N ASN A 68 -6.15 -14.36 18.37
CA ASN A 68 -7.08 -15.42 17.95
C ASN A 68 -7.85 -15.14 16.64
N ARG A 69 -7.68 -13.98 15.99
CA ARG A 69 -8.47 -13.58 14.79
C ARG A 69 -7.65 -13.09 13.61
N MET A 70 -6.37 -13.42 13.54
CA MET A 70 -5.49 -12.96 12.46
C MET A 70 -5.98 -13.35 11.06
N GLU A 71 -6.36 -14.62 10.87
CA GLU A 71 -6.81 -15.14 9.58
C GLU A 71 -8.16 -14.52 9.15
N GLU A 72 -9.11 -14.42 10.08
CA GLU A 72 -10.43 -13.83 9.83
C GLU A 72 -10.33 -12.34 9.49
N ALA A 73 -9.49 -11.58 10.20
CA ALA A 73 -9.23 -10.19 9.91
C ALA A 73 -8.57 -10.01 8.53
N HIS A 74 -7.69 -10.93 8.14
CA HIS A 74 -7.07 -10.92 6.82
C HIS A 74 -8.09 -11.18 5.71
N ILE A 75 -8.98 -12.18 5.88
CA ILE A 75 -10.05 -12.51 4.92
C ILE A 75 -11.04 -11.35 4.79
N TYR A 76 -11.53 -10.80 5.90
CA TYR A 76 -12.46 -9.68 5.91
C TYR A 76 -11.88 -8.44 5.19
N LYS A 77 -10.61 -8.10 5.47
CA LYS A 77 -9.92 -7.01 4.77
C LYS A 77 -9.70 -7.32 3.30
N ARG A 78 -9.44 -8.58 2.93
CA ARG A 78 -9.28 -8.97 1.53
C ARG A 78 -10.56 -8.73 0.73
N GLU A 79 -11.70 -9.15 1.28
CA GLU A 79 -13.03 -9.00 0.70
C GLU A 79 -13.46 -7.54 0.60
N LYS A 80 -13.19 -6.74 1.63
CA LYS A 80 -13.52 -5.29 1.69
C LYS A 80 -13.03 -4.51 0.46
N TYR A 81 -11.87 -4.86 -0.09
CA TYR A 81 -11.24 -4.15 -1.20
C TYR A 81 -11.39 -4.84 -2.56
N LEU A 82 -12.08 -5.98 -2.66
CA LEU A 82 -12.18 -6.77 -3.89
C LEU A 82 -12.79 -5.99 -5.06
N ASN A 83 -13.79 -5.15 -4.78
CA ASN A 83 -14.43 -4.33 -5.80
C ASN A 83 -13.52 -3.19 -6.26
N LEU A 84 -12.79 -2.57 -5.33
CA LEU A 84 -11.82 -1.52 -5.66
C LEU A 84 -10.68 -2.05 -6.53
N THR A 85 -10.17 -3.25 -6.26
CA THR A 85 -9.11 -3.84 -7.08
C THR A 85 -9.56 -4.07 -8.52
N LYS A 86 -10.81 -4.47 -8.74
CA LYS A 86 -11.38 -4.61 -10.09
C LYS A 86 -11.53 -3.27 -10.80
N GLU A 87 -11.99 -2.23 -10.10
CA GLU A 87 -12.08 -0.88 -10.65
C GLU A 87 -10.70 -0.32 -11.04
N LEU A 88 -9.66 -0.59 -10.24
CA LEU A 88 -8.29 -0.20 -10.54
C LEU A 88 -7.75 -0.90 -11.78
N GLU A 89 -8.04 -2.19 -11.95
CA GLU A 89 -7.65 -2.97 -13.14
C GLU A 89 -8.29 -2.40 -14.41
N VAL A 90 -9.59 -2.13 -14.37
CA VAL A 90 -10.32 -1.51 -15.50
C VAL A 90 -9.78 -0.12 -15.81
N ALA A 91 -9.41 0.65 -14.78
CA ALA A 91 -8.82 1.97 -14.94
C ALA A 91 -7.34 1.94 -15.37
N GLY A 92 -6.70 0.78 -15.48
CA GLY A 92 -5.30 0.62 -15.90
C GLY A 92 -4.26 0.91 -14.80
N TYR A 93 -4.68 0.98 -13.53
CA TYR A 93 -3.77 1.22 -12.41
C TYR A 93 -2.99 -0.04 -12.05
N LYS A 94 -1.68 0.11 -11.85
CA LYS A 94 -0.91 -0.90 -11.12
C LYS A 94 -1.15 -0.68 -9.63
N TYR A 95 -1.56 -1.73 -8.91
CA TYR A 95 -1.84 -1.60 -7.49
C TYR A 95 -1.14 -2.63 -6.62
N SER A 96 -0.88 -2.28 -5.37
CA SER A 96 -0.40 -3.18 -4.33
C SER A 96 -1.15 -2.93 -3.03
N ARG A 97 -1.49 -4.00 -2.31
CA ARG A 97 -2.01 -3.92 -0.95
C ARG A 97 -0.98 -4.47 0.01
N LYS A 98 -0.71 -3.74 1.10
CA LYS A 98 0.20 -4.15 2.16
C LYS A 98 -0.56 -4.11 3.48
N GLN A 99 -0.51 -5.22 4.21
CA GLN A 99 -1.02 -5.27 5.57
C GLN A 99 0.16 -5.37 6.51
N PHE A 100 0.20 -4.53 7.53
CA PHE A 100 1.19 -4.59 8.59
C PHE A 100 0.48 -4.84 9.92
N PRO A 101 0.78 -5.94 10.62
CA PRO A 101 0.38 -6.08 12.00
C PRO A 101 1.10 -5.01 12.84
N VAL A 102 0.37 -4.37 13.75
CA VAL A 102 0.92 -3.45 14.76
C VAL A 102 0.87 -4.19 16.08
N ASP A 103 2.05 -4.57 16.57
CA ASP A 103 2.20 -5.14 17.90
C ASP A 103 2.04 -4.00 18.91
N LEU A 104 0.99 -4.06 19.73
CA LEU A 104 0.95 -3.24 20.93
C LEU A 104 1.85 -3.94 21.94
N GLU A 105 3.03 -3.36 22.23
CA GLU A 105 3.73 -3.71 23.45
C GLU A 105 2.74 -3.48 24.60
N GLN A 106 2.28 -4.58 25.20
CA GLN A 106 1.44 -4.49 26.38
C GLN A 106 2.35 -3.98 27.50
N GLU A 107 2.28 -2.68 27.80
CA GLU A 107 2.77 -2.18 29.08
C GLU A 107 2.08 -3.00 30.17
N LYS A 108 2.90 -3.77 30.88
CA LYS A 108 2.50 -4.64 32.00
C LYS A 108 2.13 -3.83 33.23
#